data_AF-A0A7W1UWP2-F1
#
_entry.id   AF-A0A7W1UWP2-F1
#
_cell.length_a   1.000
_cell.length_b   1.000
_cell.length_c   1.000
_cell.angle_alpha   90.00
_cell.angle_beta   90.00
_cell.angle_gamma   90.00
#
_symmetry.space_group_name_H-M   'P 1'
#
loop_
_entity.id
_entity.type
_entity.pdbx_description
1 polymer ?
#
loop_
_entity_poly.entity_id
_entity_poly.type
_entity_poly.pdbx_seq_one_letter_code
_entity_poly.pdbx_strand_id
1 'polypeptide(L)'
;MFAATESPFHSVDDTPTTDTETHDLFVAPLARLLHDGALDGTLDQVDDAMETAAVLFNVIGWGYVHLRHAQRWPVERARTGVVSLAVNALRPRHPG
;
A
#
# COMPACT_ATOMS: atom_id res chain seq x y z
N MET A 1 18.20 -30.91 -5.22
CA MET A 1 17.39 -31.00 -3.99
C MET A 1 17.54 -29.67 -3.27
N PHE A 2 16.61 -28.74 -3.46
CA PHE A 2 16.59 -27.47 -2.74
C PHE A 2 15.77 -27.69 -1.47
N ALA A 3 16.41 -27.54 -0.31
CA ALA A 3 15.71 -27.59 0.97
C ALA A 3 14.80 -26.35 1.05
N ALA A 4 13.51 -26.60 1.26
CA ALA A 4 12.56 -25.57 1.67
C ALA A 4 13.00 -25.07 3.04
N THR A 5 13.71 -23.94 3.05
CA THR A 5 13.90 -23.17 4.27
C THR A 5 12.87 -22.05 4.15
N GLU A 6 11.98 -21.95 5.12
CA GLU A 6 10.99 -20.88 5.17
C GLU A 6 11.69 -19.52 4.93
N SER A 7 11.06 -18.76 4.05
CA SER A 7 11.62 -17.70 3.19
C SER A 7 12.49 -16.65 3.91
N PRO A 8 13.49 -16.02 3.25
CA PRO A 8 14.34 -14.94 3.80
C PRO A 8 13.60 -13.66 4.24
N PHE A 9 12.27 -13.68 4.26
CA PHE A 9 11.38 -12.56 4.52
C PHE A 9 10.49 -12.76 5.76
N HIS A 10 10.64 -13.85 6.51
CA HIS A 10 9.84 -14.12 7.71
C HIS A 10 10.75 -14.24 8.95
N SER A 11 10.54 -13.37 9.93
CA SER A 11 11.16 -13.43 11.26
C SER A 11 10.12 -13.81 12.32
N VAL A 12 10.55 -14.51 13.37
CA VAL A 12 9.68 -15.13 14.39
C VAL A 12 9.12 -14.12 15.42
N ASP A 13 9.52 -12.84 15.35
CA ASP A 13 9.22 -11.85 16.38
C ASP A 13 8.53 -10.61 15.80
N ASP A 14 7.23 -10.75 15.52
CA ASP A 14 6.36 -9.67 15.06
C ASP A 14 5.46 -9.19 16.22
N THR A 15 6.05 -8.73 17.32
CA THR A 15 5.24 -8.06 18.35
C THR A 15 4.78 -6.71 17.81
N PRO A 16 3.48 -6.45 17.65
CA PRO A 16 3.01 -5.17 17.11
C PRO A 16 3.39 -4.05 18.08
N THR A 17 4.23 -3.12 17.63
CA THR A 17 4.45 -1.86 18.35
C THR A 17 3.37 -0.88 17.90
N THR A 18 2.39 -0.66 18.76
CA THR A 18 1.14 0.04 18.42
C THR A 18 1.30 1.55 18.23
N ASP A 19 2.49 2.10 18.45
CA ASP A 19 2.76 3.54 18.34
C ASP A 19 3.97 3.78 17.44
N THR A 20 3.71 4.14 16.18
CA THR A 20 4.72 4.79 15.34
C THR A 20 4.09 6.04 14.75
N GLU A 21 4.65 7.23 15.04
CA GLU A 21 4.13 8.55 14.61
C GLU A 21 3.84 8.64 13.09
N THR A 22 4.52 7.82 12.28
CA THR A 22 4.26 7.66 10.84
C THR A 22 2.82 7.21 10.52
N HIS A 23 2.22 6.43 11.41
CA HIS A 23 0.88 5.86 11.24
C HIS A 23 -0.20 6.95 11.22
N ASP A 24 -0.23 7.82 12.22
CA ASP A 24 -1.33 8.79 12.34
C ASP A 24 -1.24 9.92 11.31
N LEU A 25 -0.02 10.36 10.95
CA LEU A 25 0.17 11.48 10.02
C LEU A 25 -0.04 11.09 8.55
N PHE A 26 0.24 9.84 8.17
CA PHE A 26 0.21 9.43 6.76
C PHE A 26 -0.82 8.35 6.45
N VAL A 27 -1.11 7.44 7.38
CA VAL A 27 -2.05 6.33 7.15
C VAL A 27 -3.49 6.77 7.39
N ALA A 28 -3.76 7.48 8.48
CA ALA A 28 -5.14 7.87 8.83
C ALA A 28 -5.87 8.67 7.72
N PRO A 29 -5.24 9.64 7.03
CA PRO A 29 -5.88 10.32 5.90
C PRO A 29 -6.21 9.39 4.73
N LEU A 30 -5.35 8.40 4.44
CA LEU A 30 -5.59 7.41 3.39
C LEU A 30 -6.74 6.47 3.77
N ALA A 31 -6.81 6.03 5.03
CA ALA A 31 -7.91 5.21 5.52
C ALA A 31 -9.26 5.94 5.42
N ARG A 32 -9.27 7.26 5.71
CA ARG A 32 -10.46 8.08 5.54
C ARG A 32 -10.91 8.13 4.07
N LEU A 33 -9.98 8.31 3.13
CA LEU A 33 -10.29 8.30 1.70
C LEU A 33 -10.84 6.96 1.22
N LEU A 34 -10.29 5.84 1.71
CA LEU A 34 -10.81 4.50 1.41
C LEU A 34 -12.26 4.35 1.90
N HIS A 35 -12.53 4.80 3.13
CA HIS A 35 -13.88 4.75 3.69
C HIS A 35 -14.87 5.62 2.91
N ASP A 36 -14.50 6.88 2.66
CA ASP A 36 -15.38 7.82 1.94
C ASP A 36 -15.63 7.36 0.49
N GLY A 37 -14.60 6.86 -0.20
CA GLY A 37 -14.72 6.34 -1.56
C GLY A 37 -15.56 5.05 -1.64
N ALA A 38 -15.55 4.25 -0.58
CA ALA A 38 -16.40 3.07 -0.50
C ALA A 38 -17.87 3.44 -0.21
N LEU A 39 -18.11 4.52 0.55
CA LEU A 39 -19.45 5.07 0.81
C LEU A 39 -20.08 5.72 -0.41
N ASP A 40 -19.30 6.42 -1.24
CA ASP A 40 -19.78 7.08 -2.45
C ASP A 40 -19.74 6.19 -3.71
N GLY A 41 -19.21 4.97 -3.58
CA GLY A 41 -19.14 3.97 -4.63
C GLY A 41 -18.03 4.20 -5.66
N THR A 42 -17.12 5.14 -5.41
CA THR A 42 -15.95 5.36 -6.29
C THR A 42 -14.84 4.34 -6.09
N LEU A 43 -14.78 3.68 -4.94
CA LEU A 43 -13.84 2.62 -4.57
C LEU A 43 -14.57 1.35 -4.12
N ASP A 44 -13.90 0.19 -4.25
CA ASP A 44 -14.38 -1.06 -3.65
C ASP A 44 -14.37 -0.97 -2.11
N GLN A 45 -15.32 -1.67 -1.47
CA GLN A 45 -15.30 -1.88 -0.03
C GLN A 45 -14.08 -2.73 0.36
N VAL A 46 -13.43 -2.35 1.45
CA VAL A 46 -12.28 -3.07 2.04
C VAL A 46 -12.60 -3.46 3.47
N ASP A 47 -12.09 -4.61 3.92
CA ASP A 47 -12.43 -5.17 5.24
C ASP A 47 -11.92 -4.29 6.39
N ASP A 48 -10.67 -3.83 6.29
CA ASP A 48 -10.05 -2.88 7.23
C ASP A 48 -9.38 -1.74 6.46
N ALA A 49 -9.94 -0.53 6.58
CA ALA A 49 -9.44 0.66 5.91
C ALA A 49 -8.09 1.13 6.46
N MET A 50 -7.82 0.94 7.75
CA MET A 50 -6.55 1.34 8.37
C MET A 50 -5.41 0.40 7.95
N GLU A 51 -5.66 -0.92 8.01
CA GLU A 51 -4.69 -1.91 7.55
C GLU A 51 -4.39 -1.72 6.05
N THR A 52 -5.43 -1.57 5.23
CA THR A 52 -5.28 -1.34 3.78
C THR A 52 -4.51 -0.06 3.50
N ALA A 53 -4.79 1.03 4.24
CA ALA A 53 -4.07 2.28 4.10
C ALA A 53 -2.58 2.14 4.48
N ALA A 54 -2.26 1.38 5.53
CA ALA A 54 -0.87 1.13 5.94
C ALA A 54 -0.10 0.35 4.86
N VAL A 55 -0.74 -0.65 4.27
CA VAL A 55 -0.18 -1.42 3.14
C VAL A 55 0.04 -0.51 1.93
N LEU A 56 -0.95 0.29 1.54
CA LEU A 56 -0.84 1.21 0.40
C LEU A 56 0.27 2.24 0.60
N PHE A 57 0.35 2.84 1.79
CA PHE A 57 1.41 3.81 2.11
C PHE A 57 2.80 3.18 1.93
N ASN A 58 3.01 1.97 2.44
CA ASN A 58 4.29 1.28 2.32
C ASN A 58 4.61 0.88 0.88
N VAL A 59 3.64 0.31 0.14
CA VAL A 59 3.84 -0.11 -1.25
C VAL A 59 4.13 1.09 -2.16
N ILE A 60 3.35 2.16 -2.05
CA ILE A 60 3.51 3.36 -2.88
C ILE A 60 4.78 4.12 -2.49
N GLY A 61 4.98 4.35 -1.19
CA GLY A 61 6.09 5.13 -0.66
C GLY A 61 7.43 4.50 -0.98
N TRP A 62 7.64 3.24 -0.56
CA TRP A 62 8.90 2.54 -0.85
C TRP A 62 9.07 2.23 -2.32
N GLY A 63 7.98 1.90 -3.03
CA GLY A 63 8.01 1.71 -4.48
C GLY A 63 8.52 2.97 -5.20
N TYR A 64 8.00 4.15 -4.84
CA TYR A 64 8.44 5.42 -5.42
C TYR A 64 9.91 5.70 -5.11
N VAL A 65 10.32 5.59 -3.84
CA VAL A 65 11.71 5.81 -3.41
C VAL A 65 12.66 4.88 -4.16
N HIS A 66 12.34 3.59 -4.27
CA HIS A 66 13.18 2.63 -4.97
C HIS A 66 13.30 2.95 -6.47
N LEU A 67 12.19 3.25 -7.14
CA LEU A 67 12.19 3.62 -8.56
C LEU A 67 13.01 4.89 -8.83
N ARG A 68 12.97 5.87 -7.91
CA ARG A 68 13.72 7.13 -8.03
C ARG A 68 15.20 6.96 -7.73
N HIS A 69 15.55 6.26 -6.66
CA HIS A 69 16.92 6.22 -6.15
C HIS A 69 17.74 5.07 -6.70
N ALA A 70 17.17 3.86 -6.78
CA ALA A 70 17.88 2.69 -7.31
C ALA A 70 17.79 2.63 -8.84
N GLN A 71 16.59 2.83 -9.38
CA GLN A 71 16.33 2.66 -10.82
C GLN A 71 16.44 3.96 -11.64
N ARG A 72 16.63 5.11 -10.97
CA ARG A 72 16.82 6.44 -11.59
C ARG A 72 15.71 6.85 -12.56
N TRP A 73 14.49 6.37 -12.38
CA TRP A 73 13.37 6.75 -13.24
C TRP A 73 13.04 8.23 -13.10
N PRO A 74 12.59 8.91 -14.17
CA PRO A 74 12.02 10.25 -14.08
C PRO A 74 10.88 10.33 -13.07
N VAL A 75 10.72 11.49 -12.41
CA VAL A 75 9.73 11.71 -11.34
C VAL A 75 8.33 11.31 -11.78
N GLU A 76 7.93 11.76 -12.95
CA GLU A 76 6.60 11.59 -13.55
C GLU A 76 6.35 10.12 -13.86
N ARG A 77 7.36 9.42 -14.38
CA ARG A 77 7.26 7.98 -14.69
C ARG A 77 7.09 7.17 -13.42
N ALA A 78 7.90 7.44 -12.39
CA ALA A 78 7.80 6.73 -11.11
C ALA A 78 6.45 7.00 -10.42
N ARG A 79 6.02 8.27 -10.37
CA ARG A 79 4.74 8.68 -9.79
C ARG A 79 3.57 8.01 -10.51
N THR A 80 3.52 8.09 -11.84
CA THR A 80 2.45 7.48 -12.63
C THR A 80 2.40 5.98 -12.42
N GLY A 81 3.55 5.29 -12.34
CA GLY A 81 3.61 3.86 -12.10
C GLY A 81 2.96 3.45 -10.77
N VAL A 82 3.42 4.04 -9.66
CA VAL A 82 2.91 3.66 -8.32
C VAL A 82 1.47 4.09 -8.09
N VAL A 83 1.08 5.28 -8.57
CA VAL A 83 -0.31 5.78 -8.41
C VAL A 83 -1.28 4.97 -9.26
N SER A 84 -0.93 4.67 -10.52
CA SER A 84 -1.80 3.85 -11.39
C SER A 84 -2.01 2.47 -10.82
N LEU A 85 -0.97 1.84 -10.25
CA LEU A 85 -1.09 0.54 -9.59
C LEU A 85 -2.07 0.60 -8.41
N ALA A 86 -1.88 1.58 -7.52
CA ALA A 86 -2.71 1.73 -6.32
C ALA A 86 -4.17 2.03 -6.66
N VAL A 87 -4.43 2.99 -7.55
CA VAL A 87 -5.81 3.35 -7.94
C VAL A 87 -6.50 2.17 -8.60
N ASN A 88 -5.86 1.50 -9.56
CA ASN A 88 -6.49 0.36 -10.25
C ASN A 88 -6.77 -0.81 -9.30
N ALA A 89 -5.99 -1.01 -8.24
CA ALA A 89 -6.25 -2.05 -7.25
C ALA A 89 -7.51 -1.79 -6.41
N LEU A 90 -7.94 -0.53 -6.29
CA LEU A 90 -9.06 -0.11 -5.44
C LEU A 90 -10.35 0.19 -6.21
N ARG A 91 -10.30 0.15 -7.54
CA ARG A 91 -11.45 0.48 -8.38
C ARG A 91 -12.52 -0.60 -8.31
N PRO A 92 -13.81 -0.20 -8.32
CA PRO A 92 -14.91 -1.14 -8.35
C PRO A 92 -14.76 -2.18 -9.46
N ARG A 93 -14.85 -3.46 -9.11
CA ARG A 93 -14.94 -4.52 -10.11
C ARG A 93 -16.33 -4.48 -10.72
N HIS A 94 -16.44 -3.94 -11.92
CA HIS A 94 -17.67 -4.07 -12.70
C HIS A 94 -17.89 -5.56 -13.03
N PRO A 95 -19.02 -6.17 -12.65
CA PRO A 95 -19.42 -7.43 -13.27
C PRO A 95 -19.71 -7.14 -14.74
N GLY A 96 -18.93 -7.77 -15.62
CA GLY A 96 -19.20 -7.81 -17.06
C GLY A 96 -20.41 -8.67 -17.39
#